data_AF-A0A954WFU8-F1
#
_entry.id   AF-A0A954WFU8-F1
#
_cell.length_a   1.000
_cell.length_b   1.000
_cell.length_c   1.000
_cell.angle_alpha   90.00
_cell.angle_beta   90.00
_cell.angle_gamma   90.00
#
_symmetry.space_group_name_H-M   'P 1'
#
loop_
_entity.id
_entity.type
_entity.pdbx_description
1 polymer ?
#
loop_
_entity_poly.entity_id
_entity_poly.type
_entity_poly.pdbx_seq_one_letter_code
_entity_poly.pdbx_strand_id
1 'polypeptide(L)'
;AWLPEQASDAMKIGPTEVLLAEHGVDVGLMETVRERNRKPLDGADYESFYQMLAAARSIATGASDIAAQPMPLVQVLEHPQQFQGQWMSVHGRARRITKIVVESADIRERFKIDHYWQIDSLAPVGKTVIQFKTPKPGEEAPTYADAFPMTLCVLELPPELEAARLKAEQSGPDATLNEPIQFEGFFYKLWVYRSRYTTQFDDRLMQPSPMFVAFSPAIASPAESNPWIGLAAGGGFLIVLSIVWIAVWRMGRRDDAMEKRMTERRQPNDGGSLNDLDLDVKSGPDFSHLDK
;
A
#
# COMPACT_ATOMS: atom_id res chain seq x y z
N ALA A 1 -10.66 -5.57 37.94
CA ALA A 1 -10.59 -6.72 37.03
C ALA A 1 -11.94 -7.41 36.97
N TRP A 2 -12.71 -7.17 35.91
CA TRP A 2 -13.81 -8.02 35.49
C TRP A 2 -13.28 -9.03 34.46
N LEU A 3 -13.25 -10.31 34.84
CA LEU A 3 -12.66 -11.39 34.07
C LEU A 3 -13.73 -12.45 33.77
N PRO A 4 -14.55 -12.28 32.72
CA PRO A 4 -15.57 -13.26 32.37
C PRO A 4 -14.93 -14.58 31.92
N GLU A 5 -15.43 -15.70 32.46
CA GLU A 5 -14.96 -17.06 32.12
C GLU A 5 -15.73 -17.68 30.95
N GLN A 6 -16.85 -17.08 30.53
CA GLN A 6 -17.72 -17.61 29.48
C GLN A 6 -18.29 -16.50 28.62
N ALA A 7 -18.51 -16.82 27.34
CA ALA A 7 -19.17 -15.93 26.41
C ALA A 7 -20.63 -15.70 26.82
N SER A 8 -21.13 -14.49 26.58
CA SER A 8 -22.48 -14.08 26.97
C SER A 8 -23.01 -13.02 26.01
N ASP A 9 -24.00 -13.39 25.20
CA ASP A 9 -24.67 -12.46 24.28
C ASP A 9 -25.36 -11.32 25.04
N ALA A 10 -25.95 -11.63 26.21
CA ALA A 10 -26.63 -10.63 27.05
C ALA A 10 -25.67 -9.53 27.53
N MET A 11 -24.41 -9.88 27.78
CA MET A 11 -23.36 -8.95 28.20
C MET A 11 -22.45 -8.52 27.05
N LYS A 12 -22.73 -8.95 25.81
CA LYS A 12 -21.90 -8.72 24.61
C LYS A 12 -20.44 -9.14 24.82
N ILE A 13 -20.24 -10.27 25.48
CA ILE A 13 -18.92 -10.89 25.68
C ILE A 13 -18.79 -12.04 24.69
N GLY A 14 -17.87 -11.92 23.73
CA GLY A 14 -17.56 -12.96 22.76
C GLY A 14 -16.39 -13.85 23.20
N PRO A 15 -15.99 -14.82 22.36
CA PRO A 15 -14.85 -15.70 22.64
C PRO A 15 -13.54 -14.94 22.84
N THR A 16 -13.32 -13.87 22.07
CA THR A 16 -12.09 -13.07 22.16
C THR A 16 -11.99 -12.33 23.49
N GLU A 17 -13.10 -11.80 24.00
CA GLU A 17 -13.13 -11.14 25.32
C GLU A 17 -12.84 -12.13 26.45
N VAL A 18 -13.36 -13.36 26.36
CA VAL A 18 -13.03 -14.43 27.32
C VAL A 18 -11.54 -14.77 27.25
N LEU A 19 -10.97 -14.92 26.05
CA LEU A 19 -9.53 -15.16 25.90
C LEU A 19 -8.70 -14.03 26.53
N LEU A 20 -9.06 -12.78 26.29
CA LEU A 20 -8.37 -11.64 26.91
C LEU A 20 -8.48 -11.70 28.45
N ALA A 21 -9.64 -12.07 28.98
CA ALA A 21 -9.85 -12.25 30.41
C ALA A 21 -9.01 -13.39 31.02
N GLU A 22 -8.92 -14.54 30.33
CA GLU A 22 -8.08 -15.68 30.72
C GLU A 22 -6.60 -15.27 30.82
N HIS A 23 -6.17 -14.32 29.98
CA HIS A 23 -4.84 -13.75 29.97
C HIS A 23 -4.70 -12.49 30.85
N GLY A 24 -5.66 -12.25 31.75
CA GLY A 24 -5.58 -11.24 32.81
C GLY A 24 -5.98 -9.83 32.40
N VAL A 25 -6.61 -9.65 31.23
CA VAL A 25 -7.14 -8.35 30.80
C VAL A 25 -8.50 -8.12 31.44
N ASP A 26 -8.65 -7.01 32.16
CA ASP A 26 -9.93 -6.53 32.65
C ASP A 26 -10.81 -6.08 31.48
N VAL A 27 -11.77 -6.92 31.11
CA VAL A 27 -12.69 -6.67 29.99
C VAL A 27 -13.55 -5.42 30.24
N GLY A 28 -13.76 -5.04 31.51
CA GLY A 28 -14.46 -3.81 31.87
C GLY A 28 -13.75 -2.55 31.36
N LEU A 29 -12.43 -2.59 31.18
CA LEU A 29 -11.68 -1.45 30.64
C LEU A 29 -11.95 -1.21 29.14
N MET A 30 -12.54 -2.17 28.42
CA MET A 30 -12.88 -1.99 27.01
C MET A 30 -13.95 -0.92 26.80
N GLU A 31 -14.80 -0.64 27.79
CA GLU A 31 -15.74 0.49 27.73
C GLU A 31 -14.99 1.83 27.67
N THR A 32 -13.96 2.01 28.50
CA THR A 32 -13.10 3.20 28.44
C THR A 32 -12.39 3.32 27.09
N VAL A 33 -11.95 2.21 26.51
CA VAL A 33 -11.35 2.18 25.16
C VAL A 33 -12.37 2.60 24.08
N ARG A 34 -13.65 2.21 24.22
CA ARG A 34 -14.76 2.65 23.33
C ARG A 34 -14.98 4.16 23.42
N GLU A 35 -15.06 4.70 24.62
CA GLU A 35 -15.28 6.13 24.88
C GLU A 35 -14.11 7.01 24.41
N ARG A 36 -12.91 6.44 24.40
CA ARG A 36 -11.67 7.11 23.99
C ARG A 36 -11.27 6.83 22.55
N ASN A 37 -12.15 6.20 21.79
CA ASN A 37 -11.94 6.02 20.36
C ASN A 37 -11.79 7.38 19.64
N ARG A 38 -10.91 7.42 18.63
CA ARG A 38 -10.48 8.62 17.90
C ARG A 38 -9.87 9.73 18.77
N LYS A 39 -9.35 9.38 19.95
CA LYS A 39 -8.50 10.26 20.78
C LYS A 39 -7.03 9.77 20.73
N PRO A 40 -6.06 10.65 21.03
CA PRO A 40 -4.68 10.22 21.25
C PRO A 40 -4.58 9.14 22.33
N LEU A 41 -3.48 8.39 22.32
CA LEU A 41 -3.14 7.49 23.42
C LEU A 41 -2.62 8.34 24.60
N ASP A 42 -3.26 8.24 25.77
CA ASP A 42 -2.84 8.96 26.98
C ASP A 42 -2.94 8.08 28.24
N GLY A 43 -2.70 8.67 29.41
CA GLY A 43 -2.70 7.96 30.68
C GLY A 43 -3.97 7.18 31.01
N ALA A 44 -5.14 7.60 30.50
CA ALA A 44 -6.39 6.87 30.73
C ALA A 44 -6.47 5.58 29.91
N ASP A 45 -5.64 5.42 28.88
CA ASP A 45 -5.54 4.21 28.07
C ASP A 45 -4.48 3.24 28.61
N TYR A 46 -3.60 3.66 29.52
CA TYR A 46 -2.39 2.90 29.87
C TYR A 46 -2.71 1.53 30.47
N GLU A 47 -3.64 1.46 31.42
CA GLU A 47 -3.96 0.21 32.11
C GLU A 47 -4.46 -0.86 31.12
N SER A 48 -5.45 -0.54 30.27
CA SER A 48 -5.95 -1.46 29.25
C SER A 48 -4.89 -1.80 28.20
N PHE A 49 -4.13 -0.81 27.75
CA PHE A 49 -3.11 -1.00 26.73
C PHE A 49 -1.99 -1.95 27.19
N TYR A 50 -1.45 -1.74 28.40
CA TYR A 50 -0.37 -2.58 28.92
C TYR A 50 -0.86 -3.97 29.36
N GLN A 51 -2.10 -4.10 29.86
CA GLN A 51 -2.70 -5.42 30.07
C GLN A 51 -2.82 -6.20 28.76
N MET A 52 -3.32 -5.57 27.69
CA MET A 52 -3.41 -6.21 26.38
C MET A 52 -2.04 -6.55 25.80
N LEU A 53 -1.03 -5.70 25.95
CA LEU A 53 0.35 -6.02 25.53
C LEU A 53 0.92 -7.22 26.29
N ALA A 54 0.68 -7.29 27.60
CA ALA A 54 1.10 -8.43 28.42
C ALA A 54 0.38 -9.72 28.00
N ALA A 55 -0.93 -9.64 27.74
CA ALA A 55 -1.74 -10.76 27.26
C ALA A 55 -1.30 -11.25 25.88
N ALA A 56 -1.02 -10.33 24.95
CA ALA A 56 -0.53 -10.63 23.61
C ALA A 56 0.74 -11.49 23.63
N ARG A 57 1.68 -11.23 24.56
CA ARG A 57 2.87 -12.07 24.75
C ARG A 57 2.51 -13.51 25.10
N SER A 58 1.61 -13.71 26.06
CA SER A 58 1.21 -15.06 26.47
C SER A 58 0.42 -15.80 25.39
N ILE A 59 -0.45 -15.09 24.66
CA ILE A 59 -1.28 -15.67 23.60
C ILE A 59 -0.42 -16.10 22.42
N ALA A 60 0.60 -15.31 22.05
CA ALA A 60 1.55 -15.65 20.98
C ALA A 60 2.24 -17.00 21.17
N THR A 61 2.44 -17.41 22.43
CA THR A 61 3.11 -18.67 22.80
C THR A 61 2.15 -19.84 23.02
N GLY A 62 0.85 -19.57 23.11
CA GLY A 62 -0.19 -20.57 23.39
C GLY A 62 -0.87 -21.05 22.12
N ALA A 63 -1.43 -22.26 22.18
CA ALA A 63 -2.44 -22.67 21.21
C ALA A 63 -3.77 -22.01 21.60
N SER A 64 -4.46 -21.39 20.65
CA SER A 64 -5.83 -20.93 20.82
C SER A 64 -6.71 -21.56 19.74
N ASP A 65 -7.90 -21.99 20.13
CA ASP A 65 -8.91 -22.50 19.20
C ASP A 65 -9.66 -21.37 18.47
N ILE A 66 -9.38 -20.11 18.83
CA ILE A 66 -9.97 -18.93 18.20
C ILE A 66 -9.14 -18.55 16.97
N ALA A 67 -9.79 -18.55 15.81
CA ALA A 67 -9.17 -18.16 14.55
C ALA A 67 -9.26 -16.64 14.32
N ALA A 68 -8.11 -16.03 14.02
CA ALA A 68 -8.00 -14.64 13.63
C ALA A 68 -8.83 -14.34 12.37
N GLN A 69 -9.71 -13.34 12.44
CA GLN A 69 -10.51 -12.93 11.27
C GLN A 69 -9.78 -11.87 10.44
N PRO A 70 -9.81 -11.92 9.09
CA PRO A 70 -9.23 -10.86 8.27
C PRO A 70 -9.84 -9.50 8.61
N MET A 71 -9.01 -8.48 8.84
CA MET A 71 -9.50 -7.14 9.23
C MET A 71 -10.41 -6.53 8.14
N PRO A 72 -11.69 -6.24 8.45
CA PRO A 72 -12.58 -5.54 7.54
C PRO A 72 -12.33 -4.02 7.62
N LEU A 73 -11.25 -3.54 6.98
CA LEU A 73 -10.75 -2.15 7.12
C LEU A 73 -11.84 -1.07 7.10
N VAL A 74 -12.73 -1.10 6.10
CA VAL A 74 -13.79 -0.09 5.97
C VAL A 74 -14.74 -0.12 7.17
N GLN A 75 -15.16 -1.31 7.61
CA GLN A 75 -16.06 -1.46 8.76
C GLN A 75 -15.37 -1.06 10.06
N VAL A 76 -14.08 -1.34 10.22
CA VAL A 76 -13.28 -0.90 11.37
C VAL A 76 -13.20 0.63 11.43
N LEU A 77 -13.11 1.31 10.27
CA LEU A 77 -13.08 2.77 10.22
C LEU A 77 -14.44 3.42 10.52
N GLU A 78 -15.52 2.83 10.02
CA GLU A 78 -16.90 3.32 10.16
C GLU A 78 -17.52 2.98 11.53
N HIS A 79 -17.33 1.76 12.01
CA HIS A 79 -17.95 1.20 13.20
C HIS A 79 -16.93 0.58 14.18
N PRO A 80 -15.85 1.29 14.56
CA PRO A 80 -14.75 0.73 15.36
C PRO A 80 -15.20 0.10 16.67
N GLN A 81 -16.24 0.63 17.32
CA GLN A 81 -16.70 0.15 18.63
C GLN A 81 -17.22 -1.30 18.60
N GLN A 82 -17.58 -1.82 17.42
CA GLN A 82 -18.00 -3.22 17.24
C GLN A 82 -16.82 -4.20 17.21
N PHE A 83 -15.60 -3.69 16.99
CA PHE A 83 -14.42 -4.49 16.72
C PHE A 83 -13.36 -4.41 17.82
N GLN A 84 -13.51 -3.53 18.82
CA GLN A 84 -12.49 -3.37 19.85
C GLN A 84 -12.36 -4.63 20.70
N GLY A 85 -11.12 -5.07 20.89
CA GLY A 85 -10.79 -6.33 21.53
C GLY A 85 -10.88 -7.54 20.60
N GLN A 86 -11.38 -7.40 19.37
CA GLN A 86 -11.50 -8.55 18.44
C GLN A 86 -10.15 -8.94 17.85
N TRP A 87 -9.93 -10.25 17.73
CA TRP A 87 -8.72 -10.83 17.17
C TRP A 87 -8.81 -10.81 15.65
N MET A 88 -7.89 -10.08 15.03
CA MET A 88 -7.82 -9.93 13.59
C MET A 88 -6.46 -10.35 13.03
N SER A 89 -6.48 -10.87 11.80
CA SER A 89 -5.31 -11.02 10.95
C SER A 89 -5.24 -9.86 9.96
N VAL A 90 -4.04 -9.34 9.76
CA VAL A 90 -3.82 -8.13 8.98
C VAL A 90 -2.57 -8.29 8.13
N HIS A 91 -2.66 -7.75 6.91
CA HIS A 91 -1.55 -7.67 5.97
C HIS A 91 -1.28 -6.20 5.64
N GLY A 92 -0.03 -5.83 5.47
CA GLY A 92 0.34 -4.48 5.09
C GLY A 92 1.81 -4.33 4.74
N ARG A 93 2.27 -3.09 4.72
CA ARG A 93 3.68 -2.75 4.48
C ARG A 93 4.22 -1.93 5.63
N ALA A 94 5.26 -2.40 6.30
CA ALA A 94 5.96 -1.64 7.34
C ALA A 94 6.63 -0.42 6.70
N ARG A 95 6.50 0.76 7.33
CA ARG A 95 7.11 2.02 6.88
C ARG A 95 8.12 2.56 7.88
N ARG A 96 7.83 2.41 9.17
CA ARG A 96 8.70 2.85 10.25
C ARG A 96 8.52 1.95 11.48
N ILE A 97 9.61 1.65 12.15
CA ILE A 97 9.60 0.90 13.41
C ILE A 97 10.29 1.76 14.46
N THR A 98 9.58 2.06 15.55
CA THR A 98 10.05 2.94 16.62
C THR A 98 10.03 2.20 17.94
N LYS A 99 11.15 2.22 18.67
CA LYS A 99 11.19 1.73 20.05
C LYS A 99 10.58 2.77 20.98
N ILE A 100 9.53 2.39 21.70
CA ILE A 100 8.90 3.24 22.72
C ILE A 100 9.34 2.75 24.09
N VAL A 101 10.08 3.58 24.82
CA VAL A 101 10.53 3.29 26.18
C VAL A 101 9.39 3.57 27.15
N VAL A 102 9.14 2.63 28.06
CA VAL A 102 8.14 2.81 29.13
C VAL A 102 8.82 3.48 30.32
N GLU A 103 8.49 4.75 30.53
CA GLU A 103 9.06 5.54 31.62
C GLU A 103 8.44 5.22 32.99
N SER A 104 7.16 4.82 33.00
CA SER A 104 6.41 4.54 34.24
C SER A 104 6.99 3.35 35.00
N ALA A 105 7.45 3.60 36.24
CA ALA A 105 7.98 2.56 37.11
C ALA A 105 6.92 1.51 37.50
N ASP A 106 5.68 1.94 37.73
CA ASP A 106 4.54 1.05 38.05
C ASP A 106 4.32 0.01 36.94
N ILE A 107 4.30 0.46 35.68
CA ILE A 107 4.09 -0.42 34.53
C ILE A 107 5.26 -1.42 34.39
N ARG A 108 6.51 -0.93 34.52
CA ARG A 108 7.69 -1.80 34.47
C ARG A 108 7.67 -2.86 35.57
N GLU A 109 7.22 -2.51 36.76
CA GLU A 109 7.18 -3.43 37.89
C GLU A 109 6.05 -4.46 37.77
N ARG A 110 4.83 -4.03 37.44
CA ARG A 110 3.64 -4.88 37.37
C ARG A 110 3.62 -5.78 36.15
N PHE A 111 3.88 -5.23 34.96
CA PHE A 111 3.74 -5.96 33.70
C PHE A 111 5.07 -6.53 33.17
N LYS A 112 6.21 -6.11 33.76
CA LYS A 112 7.56 -6.44 33.27
C LYS A 112 7.74 -6.01 31.81
N ILE A 113 7.26 -4.82 31.49
CA ILE A 113 7.35 -4.18 30.17
C ILE A 113 8.15 -2.88 30.34
N ASP A 114 9.38 -2.85 29.84
CA ASP A 114 10.27 -1.67 29.84
C ASP A 114 10.28 -0.93 28.50
N HIS A 115 9.85 -1.58 27.43
CA HIS A 115 9.63 -1.00 26.12
C HIS A 115 8.59 -1.80 25.35
N TYR A 116 8.10 -1.21 24.27
CA TYR A 116 7.42 -1.91 23.18
C TYR A 116 7.86 -1.28 21.86
N TRP A 117 7.47 -1.90 20.76
CA TRP A 117 7.76 -1.42 19.41
C TRP A 117 6.48 -0.95 18.75
N GLN A 118 6.52 0.26 18.20
CA GLN A 118 5.48 0.79 17.33
C GLN A 118 5.89 0.61 15.88
N ILE A 119 5.10 -0.14 15.13
CA ILE A 119 5.26 -0.36 13.69
C ILE A 119 4.19 0.47 12.98
N ASP A 120 4.61 1.57 12.35
CA ASP A 120 3.76 2.32 11.44
C ASP A 120 3.75 1.60 10.09
N SER A 121 2.56 1.25 9.62
CA SER A 121 2.39 0.46 8.41
C SER A 121 1.21 0.93 7.57
N LEU A 122 1.13 0.42 6.34
CA LEU A 122 0.06 0.72 5.38
C LEU A 122 -0.71 -0.56 5.06
N ALA A 123 -2.01 -0.58 5.37
CA ALA A 123 -2.93 -1.65 4.99
C ALA A 123 -3.47 -1.40 3.57
N PRO A 124 -3.58 -2.40 2.70
CA PRO A 124 -4.20 -2.23 1.39
C PRO A 124 -5.70 -1.90 1.52
N VAL A 125 -6.17 -0.92 0.74
CA VAL A 125 -7.61 -0.54 0.70
C VAL A 125 -8.38 -1.35 -0.36
N GLY A 126 -7.67 -1.91 -1.34
CA GLY A 126 -8.26 -2.72 -2.39
C GLY A 126 -8.91 -1.87 -3.48
N LYS A 127 -10.21 -2.07 -3.73
CA LYS A 127 -10.96 -1.34 -4.77
C LYS A 127 -11.72 -0.13 -4.25
N THR A 128 -11.63 0.13 -2.95
CA THR A 128 -12.35 1.22 -2.28
C THR A 128 -11.45 2.44 -2.19
N VAL A 129 -12.05 3.62 -2.13
CA VAL A 129 -11.34 4.87 -1.84
C VAL A 129 -11.85 5.38 -0.50
N ILE A 130 -10.93 5.62 0.44
CA ILE A 130 -11.25 6.23 1.73
C ILE A 130 -11.01 7.72 1.61
N GLN A 131 -12.08 8.50 1.68
CA GLN A 131 -12.02 9.96 1.63
C GLN A 131 -12.51 10.55 2.95
N PHE A 132 -11.76 11.52 3.48
CA PHE A 132 -12.16 12.20 4.69
C PHE A 132 -13.20 13.28 4.39
N LYS A 133 -14.10 13.52 5.35
CA LYS A 133 -15.02 14.66 5.24
C LYS A 133 -14.22 15.94 5.33
N THR A 134 -14.45 16.85 4.39
CA THR A 134 -13.83 18.17 4.42
C THR A 134 -14.44 19.00 5.55
N PRO A 135 -13.64 19.80 6.28
CA PRO A 135 -14.19 20.73 7.26
C PRO A 135 -15.07 21.81 6.62
N LYS A 136 -14.77 22.18 5.36
CA LYS A 136 -15.53 23.16 4.58
C LYS A 136 -15.95 22.63 3.21
N PRO A 137 -17.15 22.98 2.73
CA PRO A 137 -17.58 22.66 1.37
C PRO A 137 -16.65 23.30 0.32
N GLY A 138 -16.16 22.51 -0.63
CA GLY A 138 -15.33 22.98 -1.76
C GLY A 138 -13.81 22.92 -1.55
N GLU A 139 -13.33 22.52 -0.36
CA GLU A 139 -11.91 22.25 -0.12
C GLU A 139 -11.55 20.80 -0.48
N GLU A 140 -10.29 20.54 -0.85
CA GLU A 140 -9.81 19.18 -1.07
C GLU A 140 -9.68 18.41 0.25
N ALA A 141 -9.92 17.10 0.22
CA ALA A 141 -9.80 16.23 1.39
C ALA A 141 -8.74 15.15 1.17
N PRO A 142 -8.05 14.74 2.24
CA PRO A 142 -7.21 13.55 2.23
C PRO A 142 -7.97 12.36 1.66
N THR A 143 -7.40 11.76 0.61
CA THR A 143 -7.97 10.63 -0.11
C THR A 143 -6.96 9.49 -0.15
N TYR A 144 -7.41 8.27 0.14
CA TYR A 144 -6.59 7.07 0.19
C TYR A 144 -7.17 6.01 -0.75
N ALA A 145 -6.52 5.81 -1.89
CA ALA A 145 -6.95 4.85 -2.91
C ALA A 145 -6.26 3.48 -2.77
N ASP A 146 -4.96 3.47 -2.52
CA ASP A 146 -4.19 2.21 -2.54
C ASP A 146 -4.01 1.60 -1.15
N ALA A 147 -3.64 2.45 -0.18
CA ALA A 147 -3.29 1.99 1.15
C ALA A 147 -3.68 3.02 2.23
N PHE A 148 -4.01 2.51 3.42
CA PHE A 148 -4.43 3.30 4.57
C PHE A 148 -3.48 3.08 5.76
N PRO A 149 -3.10 4.14 6.50
CA PRO A 149 -2.17 3.99 7.63
C PRO A 149 -2.78 3.22 8.79
N MET A 150 -2.01 2.29 9.34
CA MET A 150 -2.29 1.55 10.57
C MET A 150 -1.07 1.53 11.49
N THR A 151 -1.30 1.33 12.78
CA THR A 151 -0.27 1.31 13.82
C THR A 151 -0.32 0.01 14.59
N LEU A 152 0.81 -0.67 14.69
CA LEU A 152 0.91 -1.94 15.41
C LEU A 152 1.81 -1.74 16.62
N CYS A 153 1.32 -2.09 17.80
CA CYS A 153 2.10 -2.11 19.02
C CYS A 153 2.43 -3.56 19.34
N VAL A 154 3.71 -3.92 19.28
CA VAL A 154 4.21 -5.27 19.57
C VAL A 154 5.21 -5.20 20.71
N LEU A 155 5.16 -6.19 21.60
CA LEU A 155 6.10 -6.22 22.73
C LEU A 155 7.51 -6.59 22.26
N GLU A 156 7.62 -7.60 21.41
CA GLU A 156 8.87 -8.12 20.88
C GLU A 156 8.91 -7.93 19.36
N LEU A 157 10.07 -7.46 18.87
CA LEU A 157 10.31 -7.32 17.45
C LEU A 157 11.08 -8.55 16.94
N PRO A 158 10.55 -9.29 15.96
CA PRO A 158 11.23 -10.44 15.39
C PRO A 158 12.58 -10.04 14.78
N PRO A 159 13.58 -10.95 14.81
CA PRO A 159 14.92 -10.67 14.28
C PRO A 159 14.94 -10.16 12.83
N GLU A 160 14.03 -10.67 11.99
CA GLU A 160 13.92 -10.28 10.59
C GLU A 160 13.51 -8.81 10.42
N LEU A 161 12.52 -8.35 11.21
CA LEU A 161 12.07 -6.97 11.19
C LEU A 161 13.08 -6.03 11.84
N GLU A 162 13.79 -6.48 12.88
CA GLU A 162 14.88 -5.72 13.48
C GLU A 162 16.04 -5.53 12.50
N ALA A 163 16.42 -6.57 11.77
CA ALA A 163 17.43 -6.47 10.72
C ALA A 163 17.01 -5.52 9.59
N ALA A 164 15.74 -5.59 9.16
CA ALA A 164 15.19 -4.67 8.17
C ALA A 164 15.18 -3.21 8.65
N ARG A 165 14.83 -2.98 9.92
CA ARG A 165 14.88 -1.66 10.58
C ARG A 165 16.30 -1.10 10.57
N LEU A 166 17.28 -1.88 11.05
CA LEU A 166 18.68 -1.47 11.11
C LEU A 166 19.24 -1.16 9.71
N LYS A 167 18.90 -1.96 8.70
CA LYS A 167 19.29 -1.71 7.30
C LYS A 167 18.69 -0.41 6.76
N ALA A 168 17.42 -0.14 7.06
CA ALA A 168 16.78 1.12 6.67
C ALA A 168 17.48 2.33 7.34
N GLU A 169 17.75 2.27 8.64
CA GLU A 169 18.45 3.35 9.36
C GLU A 169 19.85 3.64 8.80
N GLN A 170 20.58 2.59 8.41
CA GLN A 170 21.89 2.74 7.75
C GLN A 170 21.81 3.42 6.38
N SER A 171 20.64 3.38 5.73
CA SER A 171 20.42 3.98 4.41
C SER A 171 20.15 5.50 4.47
N GLY A 172 20.03 6.07 5.67
CA GLY A 172 19.90 7.51 5.91
C GLY A 172 18.65 7.88 6.73
N PRO A 173 18.56 9.15 7.19
CA PRO A 173 17.51 9.60 8.11
C PRO A 173 16.10 9.59 7.50
N ASP A 174 15.98 9.68 6.18
CA ASP A 174 14.70 9.65 5.45
C ASP A 174 14.37 8.27 4.85
N ALA A 175 15.20 7.25 5.10
CA ALA A 175 14.94 5.91 4.61
C ALA A 175 13.68 5.33 5.26
N THR A 176 12.76 4.86 4.42
CA THR A 176 11.53 4.21 4.88
C THR A 176 11.62 2.72 4.67
N LEU A 177 11.09 1.95 5.62
CA LEU A 177 10.89 0.53 5.40
C LEU A 177 9.85 0.33 4.29
N ASN A 178 9.99 -0.81 3.62
CA ASN A 178 9.04 -1.22 2.61
C ASN A 178 8.86 -2.75 2.65
N GLU A 179 8.88 -3.33 3.84
CA GLU A 179 8.72 -4.77 4.01
C GLU A 179 7.24 -5.14 4.03
N PRO A 180 6.80 -6.13 3.24
CA PRO A 180 5.47 -6.68 3.40
C PRO A 180 5.40 -7.40 4.75
N ILE A 181 4.39 -7.10 5.55
CA ILE A 181 4.20 -7.70 6.87
C ILE A 181 2.83 -8.35 6.98
N GLN A 182 2.79 -9.44 7.73
CA GLN A 182 1.57 -10.07 8.21
C GLN A 182 1.65 -10.18 9.73
N PHE A 183 0.53 -10.00 10.41
CA PHE A 183 0.47 -10.16 11.86
C PHE A 183 -0.94 -10.50 12.30
N GLU A 184 -1.03 -10.94 13.55
CA GLU A 184 -2.27 -11.10 14.26
C GLU A 184 -2.30 -10.16 15.47
N GLY A 185 -3.48 -9.73 15.87
CA GLY A 185 -3.60 -8.81 16.99
C GLY A 185 -5.02 -8.47 17.33
N PHE A 186 -5.16 -7.85 18.50
CA PHE A 186 -6.42 -7.30 18.95
C PHE A 186 -6.57 -5.87 18.45
N PHE A 187 -7.67 -5.58 17.77
CA PHE A 187 -7.98 -4.20 17.43
C PHE A 187 -8.22 -3.40 18.71
N TYR A 188 -7.41 -2.36 18.96
CA TYR A 188 -7.48 -1.58 20.19
C TYR A 188 -8.45 -0.41 20.03
N LYS A 189 -8.13 0.54 19.16
CA LYS A 189 -8.98 1.68 18.83
C LYS A 189 -8.53 2.35 17.54
N LEU A 190 -9.35 3.25 17.00
CA LEU A 190 -8.82 4.28 16.12
C LEU A 190 -8.14 5.32 16.99
N TRP A 191 -6.83 5.50 16.83
CA TRP A 191 -6.13 6.62 17.45
C TRP A 191 -5.96 7.74 16.42
N VAL A 192 -5.74 8.97 16.89
CA VAL A 192 -5.52 10.12 16.02
C VAL A 192 -4.16 10.75 16.30
N TYR A 193 -3.44 11.08 15.23
CA TYR A 193 -2.14 11.75 15.31
C TYR A 193 -2.00 12.77 14.18
N ARG A 194 -0.99 13.64 14.26
CA ARG A 194 -0.66 14.56 13.17
C ARG A 194 0.24 13.87 12.17
N SER A 195 -0.16 13.83 10.90
CA SER A 195 0.63 13.26 9.82
C SER A 195 1.06 14.34 8.83
N ARG A 196 2.25 14.21 8.24
CA ARG A 196 2.72 15.14 7.19
C ARG A 196 1.73 15.24 6.02
N TYR A 197 1.03 14.14 5.71
CA TYR A 197 0.04 14.10 4.63
C TYR A 197 -1.20 14.92 4.96
N THR A 198 -1.82 14.73 6.12
CA THR A 198 -3.04 15.49 6.49
C THR A 198 -2.75 16.98 6.69
N THR A 199 -1.56 17.32 7.21
CA THR A 199 -1.10 18.71 7.38
C THR A 199 -0.96 19.45 6.04
N GLN A 200 -0.77 18.77 4.91
CA GLN A 200 -0.76 19.42 3.59
C GLN A 200 -2.12 19.99 3.20
N PHE A 201 -3.21 19.43 3.74
CA PHE A 201 -4.57 19.90 3.48
C PHE A 201 -5.02 20.92 4.52
N ASP A 202 -4.80 20.64 5.80
CA ASP A 202 -5.09 21.56 6.93
C ASP A 202 -4.32 21.10 8.18
N ASP A 203 -3.63 22.03 8.86
CA ASP A 203 -2.87 21.79 10.11
C ASP A 203 -3.72 21.22 11.27
N ARG A 204 -5.05 21.41 11.20
CA ARG A 204 -6.01 20.91 12.19
C ARG A 204 -6.48 19.50 11.89
N LEU A 205 -6.28 18.99 10.66
CA LEU A 205 -6.70 17.64 10.29
C LEU A 205 -5.80 16.61 10.94
N MET A 206 -6.41 15.81 11.81
CA MET A 206 -5.78 14.67 12.44
C MET A 206 -5.98 13.41 11.59
N GLN A 207 -4.97 12.57 11.52
CA GLN A 207 -5.03 11.27 10.87
C GLN A 207 -5.59 10.23 11.85
N PRO A 208 -6.82 9.71 11.68
CA PRO A 208 -7.25 8.49 12.33
C PRO A 208 -6.52 7.29 11.72
N SER A 209 -6.18 6.34 12.56
CA SER A 209 -5.50 5.11 12.13
C SER A 209 -5.94 3.95 13.01
N PRO A 210 -6.20 2.76 12.45
CA PRO A 210 -6.39 1.56 13.25
C PRO A 210 -5.14 1.25 14.06
N MET A 211 -5.29 1.18 15.38
CA MET A 211 -4.25 0.74 16.29
C MET A 211 -4.53 -0.70 16.73
N PHE A 212 -3.51 -1.55 16.62
CA PHE A 212 -3.54 -2.94 17.07
C PHE A 212 -2.56 -3.16 18.20
N VAL A 213 -2.97 -3.93 19.20
CA VAL A 213 -2.03 -4.63 20.07
C VAL A 213 -1.76 -5.97 19.42
N ALA A 214 -0.61 -6.05 18.76
CA ALA A 214 -0.26 -7.14 17.87
C ALA A 214 0.73 -8.11 18.51
N PHE A 215 0.71 -9.33 18.01
CA PHE A 215 1.65 -10.39 18.36
C PHE A 215 2.07 -11.14 17.09
N SER A 216 3.24 -11.75 17.15
CA SER A 216 3.81 -12.54 16.05
C SER A 216 3.85 -11.82 14.70
N PRO A 217 4.30 -10.55 14.60
CA PRO A 217 4.49 -9.95 13.30
C PRO A 217 5.56 -10.73 12.52
N ALA A 218 5.39 -10.89 11.23
CA ALA A 218 6.36 -11.56 10.37
C ALA A 218 6.46 -10.84 9.04
N ILE A 219 7.62 -10.92 8.39
CA ILE A 219 7.73 -10.51 6.99
C ILE A 219 6.89 -11.49 6.18
N ALA A 220 5.90 -10.98 5.47
CA ALA A 220 5.04 -11.82 4.64
C ALA A 220 5.87 -12.39 3.49
N SER A 221 5.84 -13.70 3.31
CA SER A 221 6.41 -14.31 2.11
C SER A 221 5.66 -13.77 0.89
N PRO A 222 6.34 -13.43 -0.21
CA PRO A 222 5.67 -13.10 -1.46
C PRO A 222 4.71 -14.24 -1.79
N ALA A 223 3.43 -13.93 -2.01
CA ALA A 223 2.49 -14.92 -2.53
C ALA A 223 3.13 -15.57 -3.75
N GLU A 224 3.20 -16.91 -3.79
CA GLU A 224 3.81 -17.65 -4.90
C GLU A 224 3.16 -17.23 -6.22
N SER A 225 3.78 -16.29 -6.92
CA SER A 225 3.34 -15.88 -8.24
C SER A 225 3.66 -17.03 -9.19
N ASN A 226 2.64 -17.60 -9.83
CA ASN A 226 2.83 -18.71 -10.76
C ASN A 226 3.78 -18.28 -11.90
N PRO A 227 5.00 -18.85 -11.97
CA PRO A 227 6.03 -18.40 -12.91
C PRO A 227 5.61 -18.57 -14.38
N TRP A 228 4.65 -19.45 -14.66
CA TRP A 228 4.11 -19.66 -16.00
C TRP A 228 3.34 -18.45 -16.54
N ILE A 229 2.74 -17.62 -15.69
CA ILE A 229 2.04 -16.40 -16.13
C ILE A 229 3.05 -15.36 -16.65
N GLY A 230 4.19 -15.21 -15.98
CA GLY A 230 5.28 -14.34 -16.43
C GLY A 230 5.90 -14.81 -17.74
N LEU A 231 6.12 -16.13 -17.87
CA LEU A 231 6.62 -16.74 -19.11
C LEU A 231 5.62 -16.64 -20.27
N ALA A 232 4.33 -16.83 -20.02
CA ALA A 232 3.30 -16.70 -21.04
C ALA A 232 3.14 -15.24 -21.51
N ALA A 233 3.17 -14.28 -20.59
CA ALA A 233 3.12 -12.85 -20.92
C ALA A 233 4.36 -12.40 -21.71
N GLY A 234 5.56 -12.80 -21.25
CA GLY A 234 6.81 -12.50 -21.95
C GLY A 234 6.91 -13.18 -23.32
N GLY A 235 6.53 -14.46 -23.41
CA GLY A 235 6.51 -15.23 -24.66
C GLY A 235 5.50 -14.67 -25.67
N GLY A 236 4.28 -14.33 -25.21
CA GLY A 236 3.26 -13.70 -26.04
C GLY A 236 3.74 -12.37 -26.62
N PHE A 237 4.39 -11.54 -25.80
CA PHE A 237 4.96 -10.26 -26.26
C PHE A 237 6.02 -10.46 -27.35
N LEU A 238 6.94 -11.42 -27.18
CA LEU A 238 7.96 -11.74 -28.18
C LEU A 238 7.36 -12.27 -29.49
N ILE A 239 6.29 -13.06 -29.43
CA ILE A 239 5.59 -13.54 -30.63
C ILE A 239 4.98 -12.37 -31.40
N VAL A 240 4.30 -11.44 -30.71
CA VAL A 240 3.74 -10.24 -31.34
C VAL A 240 4.83 -9.40 -32.00
N LEU A 241 5.95 -9.19 -31.30
CA LEU A 241 7.09 -8.42 -31.82
C LEU A 241 7.71 -9.11 -33.04
N SER A 242 7.80 -10.44 -33.03
CA SER A 242 8.27 -11.24 -34.16
C SER A 242 7.33 -11.15 -35.36
N ILE A 243 6.02 -11.19 -35.15
CA ILE A 243 5.03 -11.04 -36.22
C ILE A 243 5.13 -9.65 -36.86
N VAL A 244 5.23 -8.60 -36.05
CA VAL A 244 5.40 -7.22 -36.53
C VAL A 244 6.70 -7.10 -37.34
N TRP A 245 7.81 -7.63 -36.83
CA TRP A 245 9.09 -7.59 -37.53
C TRP A 245 9.04 -8.34 -38.87
N ILE A 246 8.44 -9.54 -38.91
CA ILE A 246 8.25 -10.32 -40.14
C ILE A 246 7.36 -9.56 -41.13
N ALA A 247 6.29 -8.90 -40.67
CA ALA A 247 5.39 -8.12 -41.52
C ALA A 247 6.12 -6.92 -42.15
N VAL A 248 6.89 -6.16 -41.37
CA VAL A 248 7.71 -5.04 -41.86
C VAL A 248 8.74 -5.53 -42.87
N TRP A 249 9.46 -6.60 -42.56
CA TRP A 249 10.47 -7.18 -43.46
C TRP A 249 9.86 -7.66 -44.78
N ARG A 250 8.68 -8.28 -44.73
CA ARG A 250 7.96 -8.75 -45.92
C ARG A 250 7.38 -7.61 -46.76
N MET A 251 7.00 -6.49 -46.14
CA MET A 251 6.56 -5.28 -46.85
C MET A 251 7.73 -4.56 -47.53
N GLY A 252 8.87 -4.39 -46.84
CA GLY A 252 10.07 -3.78 -47.45
C GLY A 252 10.60 -4.55 -48.65
N ARG A 253 10.54 -5.90 -48.61
CA ARG A 253 10.93 -6.75 -49.75
C ARG A 253 10.02 -6.64 -50.97
N ARG A 254 8.79 -6.09 -50.83
CA ARG A 254 7.87 -5.85 -51.95
C ARG A 254 8.16 -4.54 -52.66
N ASP A 255 8.73 -3.56 -51.97
CA ASP A 255 9.10 -2.27 -52.56
C ASP A 255 10.34 -2.38 -53.44
N ASP A 256 11.31 -3.24 -53.09
CA ASP A 256 12.48 -3.56 -53.93
C ASP A 256 12.09 -4.06 -55.34
N ALA A 257 10.95 -4.74 -55.46
CA ALA A 257 10.45 -5.28 -56.73
C ALA A 257 9.73 -4.22 -57.59
N MET A 258 9.14 -3.19 -56.96
CA MET A 258 8.59 -2.04 -57.70
C MET A 258 9.69 -1.08 -58.12
N GLU A 259 10.70 -0.86 -57.29
CA GLU A 259 11.82 0.04 -57.60
C GLU A 259 12.60 -0.47 -58.82
N LYS A 260 12.82 -1.79 -58.95
CA LYS A 260 13.40 -2.41 -60.15
C LYS A 260 12.54 -2.24 -61.41
N ARG A 261 11.20 -2.28 -61.30
CA ARG A 261 10.31 -2.03 -62.43
C ARG A 261 10.25 -0.55 -62.86
N MET A 262 10.54 0.37 -61.94
CA MET A 262 10.67 1.79 -62.26
C MET A 262 12.05 2.14 -62.84
N THR A 263 13.11 1.42 -62.46
CA THR A 263 14.45 1.58 -63.06
C THR A 263 14.56 0.95 -64.45
N GLU A 264 13.86 -0.18 -64.73
CA GLU A 264 13.87 -0.79 -66.07
C GLU A 264 13.09 0.01 -67.12
N ARG A 265 12.09 0.82 -66.73
CA ARG A 265 11.44 1.80 -67.64
C ARG A 265 12.28 3.05 -67.93
N ARG A 266 13.45 3.16 -67.30
CA ARG A 266 14.40 4.26 -67.46
C ARG A 266 15.71 3.79 -68.10
N GLN A 267 15.67 2.73 -68.90
CA GLN A 267 16.69 2.54 -69.93
C GLN A 267 16.41 3.54 -71.07
N PRO A 268 17.38 4.41 -71.40
CA PRO A 268 17.24 5.31 -72.53
C PRO A 268 17.22 4.48 -73.81
N ASN A 269 16.13 4.58 -74.55
CA ASN A 269 16.11 4.11 -75.92
C ASN A 269 17.07 5.02 -76.70
N ASP A 270 18.17 4.47 -77.19
CA ASP A 270 18.96 5.08 -78.25
C ASP A 270 18.04 5.30 -79.46
N GLY A 271 17.86 6.56 -79.86
CA GLY A 271 17.19 6.92 -81.10
C GLY A 271 16.24 8.11 -81.00
N GLY A 272 16.81 9.32 -81.00
CA GLY A 272 16.07 10.57 -81.14
C GLY A 272 16.81 11.75 -80.52
N SER A 273 17.78 12.31 -81.24
CA SER A 273 18.45 13.54 -80.84
C SER A 273 17.43 14.68 -80.71
N LEU A 274 17.53 15.47 -79.65
CA LEU A 274 16.75 16.69 -79.39
C LEU A 274 16.96 17.81 -80.44
N ASN A 275 17.76 17.56 -81.49
CA ASN A 275 17.92 18.46 -82.64
C ASN A 275 16.84 18.33 -83.72
N ASP A 276 15.97 17.30 -83.67
CA ASP A 276 14.90 17.10 -84.67
C ASP A 276 13.55 17.70 -84.26
N LEU A 277 13.49 18.40 -83.12
CA LEU A 277 12.34 19.23 -82.75
C LEU A 277 12.64 20.67 -83.18
N ASP A 278 12.02 21.09 -84.28
CA ASP A 278 11.98 22.47 -84.76
C ASP A 278 11.23 23.34 -83.73
N LEU A 279 11.93 23.64 -82.64
CA LEU A 279 11.48 24.52 -81.57
C LEU A 279 12.02 25.91 -81.90
N ASP A 280 11.11 26.77 -82.37
CA ASP A 280 11.37 28.17 -82.64
C ASP A 280 11.77 28.87 -81.33
N VAL A 281 13.08 29.02 -81.11
CA VAL A 281 13.65 29.65 -79.93
C VAL A 281 13.45 31.16 -80.03
N LYS A 282 12.33 31.66 -79.49
CA LYS A 282 12.20 33.07 -79.13
C LYS A 282 13.22 33.39 -78.04
N SER A 283 14.34 33.95 -78.45
CA SER A 283 15.40 34.47 -77.58
C SER A 283 14.95 35.79 -76.95
N GLY A 284 14.53 35.77 -75.69
CA GLY A 284 14.32 36.96 -74.87
C GLY A 284 13.12 36.84 -73.94
N PRO A 285 13.23 37.25 -72.65
CA PRO A 285 12.07 37.32 -71.78
C PRO A 285 11.09 38.39 -72.29
N ASP A 286 9.81 38.05 -72.34
CA ASP A 286 8.73 38.98 -72.70
C ASP A 286 8.39 39.85 -71.49
N PHE A 287 8.81 41.12 -71.54
CA PHE A 287 8.54 42.12 -70.51
C PHE A 287 7.40 43.09 -70.90
N SER A 288 6.59 42.75 -71.91
CA SER A 288 5.52 43.63 -72.42
C SER A 288 4.40 43.93 -71.41
N HIS A 289 4.40 43.28 -70.25
CA HIS A 289 3.42 43.46 -69.18
C HIS A 289 3.92 44.31 -67.99
N LEU A 290 5.11 44.93 -68.06
CA LEU A 290 5.67 45.70 -66.93
C LEU A 290 5.45 47.22 -66.99
N ASP A 291 4.79 47.77 -68.00
CA ASP A 291 4.47 49.20 -68.05
C ASP A 291 2.97 49.46 -68.16
N LYS A 292 2.28 49.51 -67.00
CA LYS A 292 1.23 50.49 -66.64
C LYS A 292 0.63 50.23 -65.26
#